data_AF-A0A5F2BC98-F1
#
_entry.id   AF-A0A5F2BC98-F1
#
_cell.length_a   1.000
_cell.length_b   1.000
_cell.length_c   1.000
_cell.angle_alpha   90.00
_cell.angle_beta   90.00
_cell.angle_gamma   90.00
#
_symmetry.space_group_name_H-M   'P 1'
#
loop_
_entity.id
_entity.type
_entity.pdbx_description
1 polymer ?
#
loop_
_entity_poly.entity_id
_entity_poly.type
_entity_poly.pdbx_seq_one_letter_code
_entity_poly.pdbx_strand_id
1 'polypeptide(L)'
;MNLKKLLIFSGLALGVLLLIGITTFFVVDELKGGAVGSGQTKIDLLVESGDTPGKIVETLSTHGMIKSTKYFLYLVRFTRSAGKIKQGLYEINDGMDSRKILQVITEGKVKLVNFTIPEGYNNRQIGDLLASKKIISKRQDFLLAASEPELLREFKIPASSAEGYLFPETYSVPINFPVDKIVRMMIKRFYVRSSKIDKTKNLSPAELHKFVILASVVEREAKRNEERPLMAGVFNNRLKRDMPLESCATIQYLFDKPHSRIFEKDLKIVSPYNTYMNKGFPPGPISNPGFPALEAAFYPKESEYLFFLLKGDGYHYFAKTLKEHLEAKKKYIDVLYD
;
A
#
# COMPACT_ATOMS: atom_id res chain seq x y z
N MET A 1 -19.34 -72.61 24.07
CA MET A 1 -19.28 -71.20 24.52
C MET A 1 -20.42 -70.44 23.85
N ASN A 2 -21.26 -69.74 24.60
CA ASN A 2 -22.50 -69.13 24.09
C ASN A 2 -22.17 -67.94 23.19
N LEU A 3 -22.62 -67.92 21.92
CA LEU A 3 -22.23 -66.95 20.89
C LEU A 3 -22.40 -65.48 21.35
N LYS A 4 -23.44 -65.22 22.16
CA LYS A 4 -23.67 -63.91 22.81
C LYS A 4 -22.54 -63.50 23.75
N LYS A 5 -21.99 -64.42 24.55
CA LYS A 5 -20.85 -64.14 25.44
C LYS A 5 -19.59 -63.82 24.64
N LEU A 6 -19.33 -64.57 23.56
CA LEU A 6 -18.17 -64.31 22.69
C LEU A 6 -18.24 -62.92 22.04
N LEU A 7 -19.42 -62.53 21.53
CA LEU A 7 -19.64 -61.19 20.97
C LEU A 7 -19.42 -60.08 22.02
N ILE A 8 -19.95 -60.25 23.23
CA ILE A 8 -19.73 -59.29 24.33
C ILE A 8 -18.24 -59.17 24.68
N PHE A 9 -17.52 -60.29 24.83
CA PHE A 9 -16.08 -60.28 25.11
C PHE A 9 -15.27 -59.62 23.99
N SER A 10 -15.61 -59.90 22.72
CA SER A 10 -14.93 -59.29 21.57
C SER A 10 -15.19 -57.77 21.47
N GLY A 11 -16.41 -57.33 21.77
CA GLY A 11 -16.75 -55.91 21.83
C GLY A 11 -16.03 -55.19 22.98
N LEU A 12 -15.94 -55.82 24.15
CA LEU A 12 -15.18 -55.29 25.29
C LEU A 12 -13.68 -55.19 24.98
N ALA A 13 -13.10 -56.22 24.36
CA ALA A 13 -11.71 -56.23 23.95
C ALA A 13 -11.42 -55.13 22.91
N LEU A 14 -12.29 -54.95 21.93
CA LEU A 14 -12.19 -53.86 20.95
C LEU A 14 -12.31 -52.49 21.61
N GLY A 15 -13.25 -52.32 22.55
CA GLY A 15 -13.42 -51.08 23.31
C GLY A 15 -12.19 -50.73 24.14
N VAL A 16 -11.59 -51.71 24.81
CA VAL A 16 -10.33 -51.54 25.56
C VAL A 16 -9.17 -51.17 24.62
N LEU A 17 -9.04 -51.84 23.47
CA LEU A 17 -8.01 -51.52 22.48
C LEU A 17 -8.16 -50.10 21.93
N LEU A 18 -9.39 -49.65 21.65
CA LEU A 18 -9.66 -48.27 21.23
C LEU A 18 -9.30 -47.27 22.32
N LEU A 19 -9.65 -47.56 23.58
CA LEU A 19 -9.35 -46.69 24.71
C LEU A 19 -7.85 -46.58 24.96
N ILE A 20 -7.10 -47.68 24.84
CA ILE A 20 -5.63 -47.69 24.88
C ILE A 20 -5.06 -46.89 23.72
N GLY A 21 -5.60 -47.05 22.51
CA GLY A 21 -5.16 -46.28 21.35
C GLY A 21 -5.36 -44.77 21.54
N ILE A 22 -6.53 -44.36 22.04
CA ILE A 22 -6.87 -42.96 22.30
C ILE A 22 -5.99 -42.37 23.41
N THR A 23 -5.84 -43.06 24.54
CA THR A 23 -4.98 -42.61 25.63
C THR A 23 -3.52 -42.52 25.21
N THR A 24 -3.01 -43.53 24.49
CA THR A 24 -1.65 -43.51 23.93
C THR A 24 -1.46 -42.34 22.97
N PHE A 25 -2.46 -42.05 22.13
CA PHE A 25 -2.43 -40.90 21.23
C PHE A 25 -2.31 -39.59 22.00
N PHE A 26 -3.17 -39.34 23.00
CA PHE A 26 -3.12 -38.12 23.80
C PHE A 26 -1.81 -37.98 24.59
N VAL A 27 -1.27 -39.07 25.13
CA VAL A 27 0.02 -39.05 25.83
C VAL A 27 1.17 -38.72 24.88
N VAL A 28 1.21 -39.34 23.70
CA VAL A 28 2.25 -39.06 22.69
C VAL A 28 2.15 -37.62 22.20
N ASP A 29 0.92 -37.15 21.99
CA ASP A 29 0.62 -35.80 21.56
C ASP A 29 1.09 -34.75 22.57
N GLU A 30 0.85 -34.95 23.87
CA GLU A 30 1.33 -34.06 24.92
C GLU A 30 2.86 -34.10 25.06
N LEU A 31 3.43 -35.31 25.11
CA LEU A 31 4.88 -35.50 25.32
C LEU A 31 5.73 -35.04 24.14
N LYS A 32 5.27 -35.25 22.90
CA LYS A 32 6.03 -34.93 21.68
C LYS A 32 5.55 -33.68 20.96
N GLY A 33 4.28 -33.32 21.12
CA GLY A 33 3.64 -32.19 20.46
C GLY A 33 3.46 -30.97 21.35
N GLY A 34 3.43 -31.12 22.68
CA GLY A 34 3.26 -30.03 23.64
C GLY A 34 4.38 -28.98 23.60
N ALA A 35 4.10 -27.80 24.18
CA ALA A 35 5.03 -26.67 24.27
C ALA A 35 6.34 -27.05 24.98
N VAL A 36 7.46 -26.46 24.53
CA VAL A 36 8.80 -26.71 25.10
C VAL A 36 9.01 -25.94 26.40
N GLY A 37 8.43 -24.74 26.50
CA GLY A 37 8.60 -23.81 27.61
C GLY A 37 7.32 -23.03 27.92
N SER A 38 7.47 -21.84 28.51
CA SER A 38 6.37 -21.01 29.03
C SER A 38 6.03 -19.80 28.18
N GLY A 39 6.69 -19.60 27.03
CA GLY A 39 6.51 -18.48 26.11
C GLY A 39 7.53 -17.35 26.27
N GLN A 40 8.59 -17.55 27.05
CA GLN A 40 9.61 -16.54 27.33
C GLN A 40 10.66 -16.46 26.22
N THR A 41 11.05 -17.60 25.64
CA THR A 41 12.03 -17.63 24.55
C THR A 41 11.31 -17.39 23.23
N LYS A 42 11.80 -16.45 22.43
CA LYS A 42 11.24 -16.09 21.12
C LYS A 42 12.29 -16.19 20.03
N ILE A 43 11.86 -16.62 18.85
CA ILE A 43 12.66 -16.59 17.63
C ILE A 43 11.84 -16.03 16.46
N ASP A 44 12.53 -15.42 15.51
CA ASP A 44 11.97 -15.06 14.21
C ASP A 44 12.24 -16.21 13.22
N LEU A 45 11.22 -17.00 12.91
CA LEU A 45 11.27 -18.08 11.91
C LEU A 45 11.00 -17.52 10.52
N LEU A 46 12.02 -17.46 9.67
CA LEU A 46 11.86 -17.12 8.26
C LEU A 46 11.49 -18.36 7.46
N VAL A 47 10.34 -18.32 6.79
CA VAL A 47 9.92 -19.32 5.80
C VAL A 47 10.00 -18.70 4.42
N GLU A 48 10.88 -19.23 3.57
CA GLU A 48 11.09 -18.76 2.20
C GLU A 48 10.22 -19.52 1.19
N SER A 49 10.08 -18.96 -0.02
CA SER A 49 9.39 -19.66 -1.09
C SER A 49 10.20 -20.90 -1.51
N GLY A 50 9.55 -22.06 -1.55
CA GLY A 50 10.19 -23.34 -1.86
C GLY A 50 10.76 -24.09 -0.65
N ASP A 51 10.67 -23.53 0.56
CA ASP A 51 11.09 -24.24 1.76
C ASP A 51 10.29 -25.52 1.97
N THR A 52 11.01 -26.61 2.27
CA THR A 52 10.38 -27.89 2.60
C THR A 52 9.98 -27.93 4.07
N PRO A 53 8.97 -28.74 4.45
CA PRO A 53 8.67 -28.99 5.85
C PRO A 53 9.88 -29.49 6.66
N GLY A 54 10.84 -30.15 6.02
CA GLY A 54 12.09 -30.58 6.65
C GLY A 54 12.95 -29.41 7.12
N LYS A 55 13.20 -28.41 6.25
CA LYS A 55 13.97 -27.20 6.59
C LYS A 55 13.33 -26.42 7.73
N ILE A 56 12.00 -26.29 7.73
CA ILE A 56 11.25 -25.62 8.80
C ILE A 56 11.44 -26.33 10.14
N VAL A 57 11.30 -27.66 10.14
CA VAL A 57 11.46 -28.49 11.34
C VAL A 57 12.89 -28.47 11.86
N GLU A 58 13.88 -28.45 10.97
CA GLU A 58 15.29 -28.30 11.33
C GLU A 58 15.53 -26.96 12.05
N THR A 59 15.08 -25.84 11.47
CA THR A 59 15.19 -24.53 12.11
C THR A 59 14.53 -24.49 13.49
N LEU A 60 13.29 -25.01 13.59
CA LEU A 60 12.57 -25.07 14.87
C LEU A 60 13.28 -25.94 15.90
N SER A 61 13.84 -27.08 15.49
CA SER A 61 14.54 -28.00 16.38
C SER A 61 15.87 -27.43 16.86
N THR A 62 16.65 -26.81 15.98
CA THR A 62 17.95 -26.20 16.32
C THR A 62 17.79 -25.07 17.33
N HIS A 63 16.68 -24.34 17.28
CA HIS A 63 16.35 -23.29 18.24
C HIS A 63 15.57 -23.79 19.46
N GLY A 64 15.33 -25.11 19.58
CA GLY A 64 14.63 -25.68 20.73
C GLY A 64 13.14 -25.29 20.82
N MET A 65 12.49 -24.98 19.70
CA MET A 65 11.06 -24.58 19.67
C MET A 65 10.09 -25.76 19.54
N ILE A 66 10.58 -26.97 19.29
CA ILE A 66 9.76 -28.19 19.20
C ILE A 66 10.43 -29.36 19.94
N LYS A 67 9.63 -30.22 20.57
CA LYS A 67 10.15 -31.42 21.28
C LYS A 67 10.54 -32.56 20.34
N SER A 68 9.89 -32.68 19.18
CA SER A 68 10.12 -33.80 18.27
C SER A 68 9.92 -33.44 16.80
N THR A 69 11.01 -33.54 16.03
CA THR A 69 11.01 -33.36 14.58
C THR A 69 10.10 -34.35 13.86
N LYS A 70 10.16 -35.64 14.26
CA LYS A 70 9.32 -36.71 13.70
C LYS A 70 7.83 -36.46 13.91
N TYR A 71 7.45 -36.01 15.11
CA TYR A 71 6.06 -35.69 15.43
C TYR A 71 5.56 -34.48 14.62
N PHE A 72 6.36 -33.42 14.51
CA PHE A 72 5.97 -32.25 13.71
C PHE A 72 5.78 -32.62 12.23
N LEU A 73 6.68 -33.41 11.65
CA LEU A 73 6.55 -33.92 10.28
C LEU A 73 5.31 -34.81 10.10
N TYR A 74 5.01 -35.66 11.09
CA TYR A 74 3.77 -36.43 11.12
C TYR A 74 2.55 -35.50 11.10
N LEU A 75 2.53 -34.46 11.94
CA LEU A 75 1.45 -33.48 12.01
C LEU A 75 1.23 -32.78 10.67
N VAL A 76 2.30 -32.32 10.02
CA VAL A 76 2.24 -31.69 8.68
C VAL A 76 1.61 -32.62 7.64
N ARG A 77 2.00 -33.91 7.65
CA ARG A 77 1.47 -34.92 6.71
C ARG A 77 0.01 -35.27 7.01
N PHE A 78 -0.30 -35.54 8.28
CA PHE A 78 -1.63 -35.91 8.75
C PHE A 78 -2.67 -34.82 8.46
N THR A 79 -2.32 -33.56 8.70
CA THR A 79 -3.18 -32.40 8.43
C THR A 79 -3.17 -31.94 6.97
N ARG A 80 -2.34 -32.58 6.11
CA ARG A 80 -2.10 -32.18 4.71
C ARG A 80 -1.73 -30.70 4.59
N SER A 81 -0.92 -30.22 5.53
CA SER A 81 -0.58 -28.81 5.67
C SER A 81 0.64 -28.37 4.87
N ALA A 82 1.40 -29.31 4.27
CA ALA A 82 2.64 -28.98 3.55
C ALA A 82 2.46 -27.86 2.51
N GLY A 83 1.43 -27.92 1.67
CA GLY A 83 1.12 -26.87 0.69
C GLY A 83 0.36 -25.65 1.23
N LYS A 84 0.01 -25.65 2.53
CA LYS A 84 -0.71 -24.55 3.19
C LYS A 84 0.23 -23.61 3.94
N ILE A 85 1.45 -24.05 4.25
CA ILE A 85 2.47 -23.21 4.89
C ILE A 85 2.71 -22.00 4.01
N LYS A 86 2.60 -20.80 4.59
CA LYS A 86 2.80 -19.55 3.88
C LYS A 86 4.25 -19.09 4.04
N GLN A 87 4.71 -18.33 3.06
CA GLN A 87 5.99 -17.63 3.13
C GLN A 87 5.86 -16.45 4.10
N GLY A 88 6.90 -16.20 4.89
CA GLY A 88 7.02 -14.99 5.70
C GLY A 88 7.86 -15.18 6.95
N LEU A 89 7.97 -14.10 7.72
CA LEU A 89 8.66 -14.08 9.01
C LEU A 89 7.64 -14.26 10.13
N TYR A 90 7.83 -15.27 10.97
CA TYR A 90 6.92 -15.61 12.07
C TYR A 90 7.61 -15.45 13.41
N GLU A 91 6.94 -14.83 14.37
CA GLU A 91 7.41 -14.84 15.76
C GLU A 91 6.92 -16.14 16.42
N ILE A 92 7.85 -17.05 16.71
CA ILE A 92 7.59 -18.32 17.40
C ILE A 92 8.13 -18.20 18.82
N ASN A 93 7.37 -18.70 19.80
CA ASN A 93 7.84 -18.79 21.18
C ASN A 93 7.76 -20.23 21.71
N ASP A 94 8.59 -20.53 22.71
CA ASP A 94 8.70 -21.87 23.31
C ASP A 94 7.42 -22.34 24.02
N GLY A 95 6.48 -21.44 24.31
CA GLY A 95 5.15 -21.73 24.86
C GLY A 95 4.12 -22.19 23.80
N MET A 96 4.47 -22.15 22.51
CA MET A 96 3.62 -22.67 21.45
C MET A 96 3.81 -24.18 21.30
N ASP A 97 2.71 -24.94 21.33
CA ASP A 97 2.74 -26.36 20.96
C ASP A 97 2.91 -26.55 19.44
N SER A 98 3.26 -27.76 18.99
CA SER A 98 3.52 -28.06 17.59
C SER A 98 2.32 -27.76 16.69
N ARG A 99 1.09 -27.92 17.20
CA ARG A 99 -0.14 -27.57 16.48
C ARG A 99 -0.28 -26.07 16.31
N LYS A 100 0.03 -25.30 17.36
CA LYS A 100 -0.04 -23.85 17.33
C LYS A 100 1.00 -23.26 16.38
N ILE A 101 2.22 -23.79 16.41
CA ILE A 101 3.27 -23.41 15.45
C ILE A 101 2.81 -23.72 14.03
N LEU A 102 2.31 -24.93 13.76
CA LEU A 102 1.78 -25.29 12.44
C LEU A 102 0.62 -24.38 12.03
N GLN A 103 -0.29 -24.06 12.95
CA GLN A 103 -1.41 -23.15 12.72
C GLN A 103 -0.89 -21.75 12.33
N VAL A 104 0.05 -21.18 13.07
CA VAL A 104 0.63 -19.85 12.80
C VAL A 104 1.23 -19.77 11.39
N ILE A 105 2.01 -20.78 10.98
CA ILE A 105 2.67 -20.78 9.67
C ILE A 105 1.71 -21.09 8.50
N THR A 106 0.63 -21.84 8.76
CA THR A 106 -0.39 -22.17 7.74
C THR A 106 -1.47 -21.10 7.58
N GLU A 107 -1.83 -20.40 8.66
CA GLU A 107 -2.72 -19.23 8.63
C GLU A 107 -2.00 -17.98 8.11
N GLY A 108 -0.66 -17.99 8.05
CA GLY A 108 0.11 -16.85 7.56
C GLY A 108 0.13 -15.67 8.54
N LYS A 109 0.14 -15.94 9.85
CA LYS A 109 0.27 -14.93 10.92
C LYS A 109 1.70 -14.38 11.01
N VAL A 110 2.14 -13.77 9.92
CA VAL A 110 3.48 -13.19 9.76
C VAL A 110 3.59 -11.86 10.49
N LYS A 111 4.82 -11.50 10.87
CA LYS A 111 5.17 -10.20 11.43
C LYS A 111 5.02 -9.13 10.35
N LEU A 112 4.17 -8.14 10.63
CA LEU A 112 3.85 -7.05 9.72
C LEU A 112 4.62 -5.78 10.10
N VAL A 113 4.97 -4.99 9.10
CA VAL A 113 5.46 -3.62 9.22
C VAL A 113 4.43 -2.66 8.64
N ASN A 114 4.20 -1.55 9.35
CA ASN A 114 3.24 -0.53 8.96
C ASN A 114 3.96 0.70 8.41
N PHE A 115 3.43 1.28 7.34
CA PHE A 115 3.90 2.54 6.80
C PHE A 115 2.75 3.36 6.24
N THR A 116 2.80 4.67 6.43
CA THR A 116 1.79 5.61 5.92
C THR A 116 2.39 6.39 4.79
N ILE A 117 1.73 6.38 3.64
CA ILE A 117 2.07 7.22 2.49
C ILE A 117 1.19 8.47 2.55
N PRO A 118 1.77 9.68 2.74
CA PRO A 118 1.00 10.91 2.76
C PRO A 118 0.39 11.26 1.40
N GLU A 119 -0.75 11.96 1.39
CA GLU A 119 -1.33 12.52 0.18
C GLU A 119 -0.35 13.51 -0.49
N GLY A 120 -0.35 13.56 -1.82
CA GLY A 120 0.48 14.49 -2.57
C GLY A 120 1.96 14.12 -2.61
N TYR A 121 2.35 12.93 -2.16
CA TYR A 121 3.69 12.39 -2.38
C TYR A 121 3.85 11.90 -3.82
N ASN A 122 4.99 12.21 -4.44
CA ASN A 122 5.38 11.62 -5.71
C ASN A 122 6.16 10.30 -5.52
N ASN A 123 6.39 9.56 -6.61
CA ASN A 123 7.07 8.26 -6.55
C ASN A 123 8.48 8.32 -5.93
N ARG A 124 9.20 9.44 -6.12
CA ARG A 124 10.53 9.67 -5.51
C ARG A 124 10.44 9.76 -3.99
N GLN A 125 9.50 10.57 -3.50
CA GLN A 125 9.25 10.73 -2.07
C GLN A 125 8.75 9.44 -1.41
N ILE A 126 7.93 8.65 -2.10
CA ILE A 126 7.50 7.32 -1.61
C ILE A 126 8.71 6.39 -1.49
N GLY A 127 9.55 6.32 -2.52
CA GLY A 127 10.77 5.51 -2.46
C GLY A 127 11.71 5.92 -1.32
N ASP A 128 11.91 7.23 -1.11
CA ASP A 128 12.71 7.75 0.01
C ASP A 128 12.10 7.39 1.38
N LEU A 129 10.78 7.50 1.50
CA LEU A 129 10.06 7.16 2.73
C LEU A 129 10.19 5.67 3.06
N LEU A 130 9.99 4.78 2.08
CA LEU A 130 10.10 3.34 2.29
C LEU A 130 11.54 2.92 2.62
N ALA A 131 12.54 3.55 1.98
CA ALA A 131 13.95 3.29 2.27
C ALA A 131 14.32 3.77 3.69
N SER A 132 13.87 4.96 4.11
CA SER A 132 14.13 5.48 5.46
C SER A 132 13.51 4.61 6.57
N LYS A 133 12.39 3.95 6.27
CA LYS A 133 11.73 2.99 7.16
C LYS A 133 12.30 1.57 7.09
N LYS A 134 13.36 1.34 6.29
CA LYS A 134 13.98 0.02 6.06
C LYS A 134 13.00 -1.03 5.53
N ILE A 135 11.95 -0.60 4.80
CA ILE A 135 10.98 -1.49 4.15
C ILE A 135 11.52 -1.99 2.82
N ILE A 136 12.26 -1.11 2.14
CA ILE A 136 13.05 -1.45 0.95
C ILE A 136 14.50 -1.02 1.19
N SER A 137 15.43 -1.60 0.44
CA SER A 137 16.85 -1.29 0.58
C SER A 137 17.23 0.04 -0.07
N LYS A 138 16.72 0.33 -1.27
CA LYS A 138 17.06 1.54 -2.03
C LYS A 138 15.83 2.15 -2.67
N ARG A 139 15.78 3.49 -2.71
CA ARG A 139 14.74 4.24 -3.46
C ARG A 139 14.64 3.81 -4.92
N GLN A 140 15.77 3.51 -5.56
CA GLN A 140 15.80 3.14 -6.98
C GLN A 140 15.00 1.86 -7.28
N ASP A 141 14.99 0.90 -6.35
CA ASP A 141 14.24 -0.35 -6.50
C ASP A 141 12.74 -0.08 -6.61
N PHE A 142 12.25 0.91 -5.85
CA PHE A 142 10.85 1.36 -5.93
C PHE A 142 10.53 2.07 -7.24
N LEU A 143 11.42 2.97 -7.70
CA LEU A 143 11.22 3.69 -8.96
C LEU A 143 11.20 2.76 -10.17
N LEU A 144 12.06 1.74 -10.17
CA LEU A 144 12.07 0.69 -11.19
C LEU A 144 10.76 -0.12 -11.16
N ALA A 145 10.35 -0.58 -9.97
CA ALA A 145 9.10 -1.33 -9.82
C ALA A 145 7.87 -0.51 -10.23
N ALA A 146 7.82 0.79 -9.90
CA ALA A 146 6.74 1.70 -10.27
C ALA A 146 6.72 2.08 -11.75
N SER A 147 7.77 1.78 -12.50
CA SER A 147 7.90 2.10 -13.94
C SER A 147 7.99 0.85 -14.81
N GLU A 148 7.66 -0.32 -14.24
CA GLU A 148 7.79 -1.61 -14.91
C GLU A 148 6.71 -1.75 -16.02
N PRO A 149 7.07 -2.00 -17.29
CA PRO A 149 6.11 -1.98 -18.38
C PRO A 149 4.97 -3.00 -18.29
N GLU A 150 5.21 -4.22 -17.78
CA GLU A 150 4.14 -5.22 -17.61
C GLU A 150 3.12 -4.80 -16.56
N LEU A 151 3.58 -4.20 -15.46
CA LEU A 151 2.75 -3.61 -14.43
C LEU A 151 1.84 -2.53 -15.00
N LEU A 152 2.40 -1.60 -15.78
CA LEU A 152 1.62 -0.52 -16.40
C LEU A 152 0.60 -1.07 -17.39
N ARG A 153 0.96 -2.11 -18.17
CA ARG A 153 0.03 -2.82 -19.06
C ARG A 153 -1.08 -3.53 -18.29
N GLU A 154 -0.75 -4.25 -17.22
CA GLU A 154 -1.72 -4.97 -16.38
C GLU A 154 -2.82 -4.05 -15.87
N PHE A 155 -2.43 -2.86 -15.37
CA PHE A 155 -3.37 -1.87 -14.85
C PHE A 155 -3.87 -0.88 -15.90
N LYS A 156 -3.45 -1.02 -17.17
CA LYS A 156 -3.81 -0.12 -18.28
C LYS A 156 -3.46 1.34 -17.99
N ILE A 157 -2.35 1.61 -17.32
CA ILE A 157 -1.90 2.99 -17.03
C ILE A 157 -1.21 3.55 -18.28
N PRO A 158 -1.76 4.61 -18.92
CA PRO A 158 -1.24 5.12 -20.19
C PRO A 158 -0.09 6.12 -19.97
N ALA A 159 0.93 5.73 -19.21
CA ALA A 159 2.08 6.54 -18.85
C ALA A 159 3.35 5.69 -18.76
N SER A 160 4.50 6.32 -18.50
CA SER A 160 5.78 5.64 -18.31
C SER A 160 6.05 5.22 -16.85
N SER A 161 5.15 5.55 -15.92
CA SER A 161 5.22 5.13 -14.53
C SER A 161 3.84 5.14 -13.88
N ALA A 162 3.75 4.57 -12.69
CA ALA A 162 2.54 4.56 -11.86
C ALA A 162 2.32 5.86 -11.05
N GLU A 163 3.03 6.96 -11.37
CA GLU A 163 2.82 8.26 -10.74
C GLU A 163 1.33 8.67 -10.85
N GLY A 164 0.72 9.03 -9.73
CA GLY A 164 -0.72 9.32 -9.64
C GLY A 164 -1.60 8.12 -9.27
N TYR A 165 -1.09 6.90 -9.36
CA TYR A 165 -1.84 5.65 -9.13
C TYR A 165 -1.41 4.93 -7.84
N LEU A 166 -0.39 5.40 -7.12
CA LEU A 166 0.06 4.82 -5.86
C LEU A 166 -0.72 5.43 -4.69
N PHE A 167 -1.90 4.89 -4.42
CA PHE A 167 -2.86 5.53 -3.50
C PHE A 167 -2.26 5.84 -2.11
N PRO A 168 -2.45 7.05 -1.56
CA PRO A 168 -1.96 7.40 -0.23
C PRO A 168 -2.84 6.77 0.86
N GLU A 169 -2.24 5.92 1.68
CA GLU A 169 -2.88 5.28 2.83
C GLU A 169 -1.83 4.72 3.81
N THR A 170 -2.28 4.24 4.96
CA THR A 170 -1.49 3.34 5.81
C THR A 170 -1.59 1.91 5.32
N TYR A 171 -0.44 1.31 5.03
CA TYR A 171 -0.30 -0.06 4.57
C TYR A 171 0.38 -0.92 5.63
N SER A 172 -0.01 -2.19 5.67
CA SER A 172 0.59 -3.22 6.51
C SER A 172 1.08 -4.35 5.62
N VAL A 173 2.37 -4.63 5.63
CA VAL A 173 2.98 -5.67 4.79
C VAL A 173 3.88 -6.58 5.61
N PRO A 174 4.08 -7.84 5.21
CA PRO A 174 5.08 -8.70 5.83
C PRO A 174 6.48 -8.06 5.84
N ILE A 175 7.32 -8.43 6.80
CA ILE A 175 8.76 -8.10 6.72
C ILE A 175 9.34 -8.71 5.43
N ASN A 176 10.23 -7.97 4.76
CA ASN A 176 10.83 -8.32 3.47
C ASN A 176 9.80 -8.51 2.34
N PHE A 177 8.65 -7.82 2.41
CA PHE A 177 7.66 -7.89 1.34
C PHE A 177 8.23 -7.30 0.03
N PRO A 178 8.13 -8.03 -1.10
CA PRO A 178 8.71 -7.60 -2.37
C PRO A 178 8.18 -6.23 -2.83
N VAL A 179 9.10 -5.39 -3.33
CA VAL A 179 8.78 -4.01 -3.72
C VAL A 179 7.76 -3.94 -4.87
N ASP A 180 7.80 -4.87 -5.82
CA ASP A 180 6.82 -4.98 -6.90
C ASP A 180 5.41 -5.26 -6.35
N LYS A 181 5.31 -6.07 -5.29
CA LYS A 181 4.03 -6.35 -4.61
C LYS A 181 3.53 -5.14 -3.82
N ILE A 182 4.43 -4.34 -3.24
CA ILE A 182 4.05 -3.06 -2.62
C ILE A 182 3.41 -2.15 -3.67
N VAL A 183 4.08 -1.94 -4.80
CA VAL A 183 3.57 -1.08 -5.88
C VAL A 183 2.21 -1.59 -6.39
N ARG A 184 2.10 -2.89 -6.71
CA ARG A 184 0.83 -3.52 -7.13
C ARG A 184 -0.28 -3.33 -6.10
N MET A 185 0.03 -3.48 -4.82
CA MET A 185 -0.93 -3.28 -3.74
C MET A 185 -1.46 -1.83 -3.70
N MET A 186 -0.57 -0.84 -3.86
CA MET A 186 -0.95 0.57 -3.88
C MET A 186 -1.81 0.91 -5.11
N ILE A 187 -1.48 0.37 -6.29
CA ILE A 187 -2.28 0.57 -7.51
C ILE A 187 -3.66 -0.10 -7.37
N LYS A 188 -3.73 -1.33 -6.86
CA LYS A 188 -5.02 -1.98 -6.56
C LYS A 188 -5.85 -1.13 -5.60
N ARG A 189 -5.20 -0.52 -4.60
CA ARG A 189 -5.89 0.36 -3.66
C ARG A 189 -6.44 1.60 -4.33
N PHE A 190 -5.70 2.20 -5.28
CA PHE A 190 -6.20 3.31 -6.10
C PHE A 190 -7.51 2.92 -6.81
N TYR A 191 -7.55 1.78 -7.52
CA TYR A 191 -8.75 1.36 -8.24
C TYR A 191 -9.94 1.06 -7.31
N VAL A 192 -9.70 0.45 -6.14
CA VAL A 192 -10.74 0.21 -5.13
C VAL A 192 -11.31 1.52 -4.58
N ARG A 193 -10.48 2.55 -4.46
CA ARG A 193 -10.89 3.86 -3.94
C ARG A 193 -11.59 4.67 -5.03
N SER A 194 -11.03 4.72 -6.24
CA SER A 194 -11.59 5.44 -7.37
C SER A 194 -12.94 4.87 -7.81
N SER A 195 -13.16 3.56 -7.69
CA SER A 195 -14.45 2.94 -8.05
C SER A 195 -15.64 3.43 -7.23
N LYS A 196 -15.40 4.16 -6.13
CA LYS A 196 -16.45 4.82 -5.34
C LYS A 196 -16.98 6.10 -6.00
N ILE A 197 -16.28 6.64 -6.98
CA ILE A 197 -16.70 7.79 -7.79
C ILE A 197 -17.48 7.24 -8.98
N ASP A 198 -18.78 7.50 -9.04
CA ASP A 198 -19.67 6.92 -10.07
C ASP A 198 -19.23 7.27 -11.49
N LYS A 199 -18.70 8.48 -11.70
CA LYS A 199 -18.20 8.94 -13.01
C LYS A 199 -16.97 8.17 -13.52
N THR A 200 -16.33 7.33 -12.70
CA THR A 200 -15.24 6.47 -13.17
C THR A 200 -15.73 5.28 -13.99
N LYS A 201 -17.02 4.93 -13.87
CA LYS A 201 -17.64 3.85 -14.64
C LYS A 201 -17.62 4.24 -16.12
N ASN A 202 -17.15 3.31 -16.97
CA ASN A 202 -17.08 3.44 -18.43
C ASN A 202 -16.05 4.42 -19.01
N LEU A 203 -15.10 4.93 -18.22
CA LEU A 203 -14.00 5.71 -18.76
C LEU A 203 -12.97 4.82 -19.45
N SER A 204 -12.49 5.27 -20.60
CA SER A 204 -11.25 4.73 -21.16
C SER A 204 -10.07 5.03 -20.23
N PRO A 205 -8.98 4.25 -20.27
CA PRO A 205 -7.81 4.52 -19.45
C PRO A 205 -7.21 5.92 -19.68
N ALA A 206 -7.27 6.43 -20.91
CA ALA A 206 -6.80 7.76 -21.27
C ALA A 206 -7.66 8.88 -20.65
N GLU A 207 -8.99 8.71 -20.59
CA GLU A 207 -9.87 9.67 -19.92
C GLU A 207 -9.65 9.68 -18.41
N LEU A 208 -9.59 8.50 -17.78
CA LEU A 208 -9.25 8.37 -16.37
C LEU A 208 -7.91 9.07 -16.07
N HIS A 209 -6.91 8.87 -16.91
CA HIS A 209 -5.60 9.48 -16.74
C HIS A 209 -5.65 11.01 -16.68
N LYS A 210 -6.47 11.67 -17.51
CA LYS A 210 -6.66 13.13 -17.45
C LYS A 210 -7.21 13.60 -16.09
N PHE A 211 -8.15 12.85 -15.51
CA PHE A 211 -8.66 13.15 -14.17
C PHE A 211 -7.61 12.94 -13.08
N VAL A 212 -6.76 11.91 -13.21
CA VAL A 212 -5.64 11.67 -12.28
C VAL A 212 -4.61 12.80 -12.38
N ILE A 213 -4.31 13.30 -13.59
CA ILE A 213 -3.44 14.47 -13.78
C ILE A 213 -4.02 15.66 -13.04
N LEU A 214 -5.29 16.01 -13.30
CA LEU A 214 -5.96 17.14 -12.64
C LEU A 214 -5.97 16.98 -11.11
N ALA A 215 -6.31 15.79 -10.61
CA ALA A 215 -6.32 15.49 -9.19
C ALA A 215 -4.94 15.68 -8.56
N SER A 216 -3.86 15.28 -9.24
CA SER A 216 -2.49 15.46 -8.74
C SER A 216 -2.09 16.93 -8.63
N VAL A 217 -2.53 17.78 -9.56
CA VAL A 217 -2.27 19.23 -9.50
C VAL A 217 -3.11 19.87 -8.38
N VAL A 218 -4.40 19.54 -8.29
CA VAL A 218 -5.29 20.03 -7.23
C VAL A 218 -4.79 19.63 -5.84
N GLU A 219 -4.32 18.39 -5.66
CA GLU A 219 -3.75 17.90 -4.41
C GLU A 219 -2.59 18.78 -3.92
N ARG A 220 -1.72 19.22 -4.84
CA ARG A 220 -0.52 19.98 -4.52
C ARG A 220 -0.78 21.47 -4.30
N GLU A 221 -1.89 22.01 -4.81
CA GLU A 221 -2.27 23.42 -4.70
C GLU A 221 -3.22 23.68 -3.52
N ALA A 222 -4.22 22.82 -3.33
CA ALA A 222 -5.25 23.03 -2.31
C ALA A 222 -4.71 22.74 -0.90
N LYS A 223 -4.77 23.74 -0.02
CA LYS A 223 -4.49 23.56 1.42
C LYS A 223 -5.68 23.03 2.22
N ARG A 224 -6.89 23.23 1.71
CA ARG A 224 -8.16 22.93 2.38
C ARG A 224 -9.01 22.01 1.51
N ASN A 225 -9.64 21.01 2.13
CA ASN A 225 -10.46 20.02 1.42
C ASN A 225 -11.66 20.69 0.72
N GLU A 226 -12.24 21.69 1.37
CA GLU A 226 -13.44 22.39 0.92
C GLU A 226 -13.20 23.22 -0.35
N GLU A 227 -11.94 23.58 -0.63
CA GLU A 227 -11.56 24.39 -1.80
C GLU A 227 -11.22 23.54 -3.03
N ARG A 228 -10.93 22.23 -2.85
CA ARG A 228 -10.51 21.32 -3.92
C ARG A 228 -11.49 21.32 -5.11
N PRO A 229 -12.83 21.25 -4.94
CA PRO A 229 -13.77 21.29 -6.06
C PRO A 229 -13.74 22.61 -6.83
N LEU A 230 -13.58 23.75 -6.14
CA LEU A 230 -13.51 25.06 -6.78
C LEU A 230 -12.18 25.24 -7.53
N MET A 231 -11.09 24.76 -6.95
CA MET A 231 -9.77 24.71 -7.58
C MET A 231 -9.78 23.88 -8.88
N ALA A 232 -10.38 22.69 -8.83
CA ALA A 232 -10.58 21.85 -10.01
C ALA A 232 -11.43 22.57 -11.08
N GLY A 233 -12.44 23.33 -10.66
CA GLY A 233 -13.22 24.21 -11.53
C GLY A 233 -12.38 25.26 -12.25
N VAL A 234 -11.48 25.94 -11.53
CA VAL A 234 -10.56 26.94 -12.11
C VAL A 234 -9.67 26.32 -13.19
N PHE A 235 -9.03 25.19 -12.91
CA PHE A 235 -8.17 24.53 -13.90
C PHE A 235 -8.98 24.07 -15.12
N ASN A 236 -10.18 23.52 -14.93
CA ASN A 236 -11.06 23.18 -16.04
C ASN A 236 -11.48 24.39 -16.88
N ASN A 237 -11.75 25.54 -16.26
CA ASN A 237 -12.04 26.78 -16.96
C ASN A 237 -10.85 27.26 -17.80
N ARG A 238 -9.64 27.19 -17.26
CA ARG A 238 -8.40 27.51 -17.99
C ARG A 238 -8.21 26.60 -19.20
N LEU A 239 -8.36 25.28 -19.01
CA LEU A 239 -8.25 24.30 -20.09
C LEU A 239 -9.27 24.55 -21.20
N LYS A 240 -10.53 24.86 -20.86
CA LYS A 240 -11.59 25.20 -21.83
C LYS A 240 -11.29 26.47 -22.63
N ARG A 241 -10.48 27.39 -22.09
CA ARG A 241 -10.10 28.67 -22.72
C ARG A 241 -8.71 28.64 -23.36
N ASP A 242 -8.11 27.47 -23.51
CA ASP A 242 -6.73 27.31 -24.02
C ASP A 242 -5.72 28.20 -23.26
N MET A 243 -5.91 28.30 -21.94
CA MET A 243 -5.00 28.99 -21.03
C MET A 243 -4.04 27.98 -20.38
N PRO A 244 -2.76 28.33 -20.19
CA PRO A 244 -1.84 27.52 -19.39
C PRO A 244 -2.33 27.37 -17.94
N LEU A 245 -2.04 26.22 -17.31
CA LEU A 245 -2.45 25.98 -15.92
C LEU A 245 -1.67 26.87 -14.94
N GLU A 246 -0.41 27.20 -15.27
CA GLU A 246 0.48 28.06 -14.46
C GLU A 246 0.57 27.62 -12.98
N SER A 247 0.68 26.32 -12.75
CA SER A 247 0.75 25.76 -11.40
C SER A 247 2.20 25.62 -10.94
N CYS A 248 2.54 26.28 -9.83
CA CYS A 248 3.84 26.15 -9.15
C CYS A 248 4.13 24.69 -8.76
N ALA A 249 3.10 23.89 -8.48
CA ALA A 249 3.26 22.48 -8.15
C ALA A 249 3.92 21.68 -9.29
N THR A 250 3.64 22.04 -10.54
CA THR A 250 4.24 21.39 -11.71
C THR A 250 5.72 21.72 -11.88
N ILE A 251 6.15 22.92 -11.45
CA ILE A 251 7.56 23.31 -11.38
C ILE A 251 8.27 22.59 -10.22
N GLN A 252 7.62 22.52 -9.04
CA GLN A 252 8.14 21.78 -7.89
C GLN A 252 8.42 20.30 -8.24
N TYR A 253 7.59 19.71 -9.09
CA TYR A 253 7.78 18.33 -9.56
C TYR A 253 9.08 18.12 -10.38
N LEU A 254 9.65 19.17 -10.97
CA LEU A 254 10.88 19.06 -11.76
C LEU A 254 12.12 18.84 -10.89
N PHE A 255 12.05 19.21 -9.61
CA PHE A 255 13.14 19.03 -8.68
C PHE A 255 13.13 17.63 -8.05
N ASP A 256 14.32 17.14 -7.70
CA ASP A 256 14.45 15.88 -6.95
C ASP A 256 13.81 15.98 -5.57
N LYS A 257 13.96 17.15 -4.92
CA LYS A 257 13.39 17.47 -3.62
C LYS A 257 12.59 18.78 -3.68
N PRO A 258 11.50 18.92 -2.92
CA PRO A 258 10.73 20.16 -2.87
C PRO A 258 11.59 21.34 -2.41
N HIS A 259 11.51 22.46 -3.11
CA HIS A 259 12.12 23.71 -2.69
C HIS A 259 11.17 24.47 -1.77
N SER A 260 11.72 25.18 -0.78
CA SER A 260 10.93 26.04 0.11
C SER A 260 10.28 27.21 -0.64
N ARG A 261 10.89 27.65 -1.74
CA ARG A 261 10.42 28.73 -2.61
C ARG A 261 10.74 28.44 -4.07
N ILE A 262 9.81 28.80 -4.95
CA ILE A 262 10.01 28.87 -6.40
C ILE A 262 10.39 30.30 -6.79
N PHE A 263 11.43 30.45 -7.59
CA PHE A 263 11.89 31.74 -8.11
C PHE A 263 11.43 31.94 -9.57
N GLU A 264 11.42 33.19 -10.04
CA GLU A 264 11.04 33.51 -11.43
C GLU A 264 11.89 32.79 -12.48
N LYS A 265 13.16 32.53 -12.17
CA LYS A 265 14.05 31.74 -13.03
C LYS A 265 13.59 30.29 -13.20
N ASP A 266 12.96 29.71 -12.17
CA ASP A 266 12.51 28.31 -12.18
C ASP A 266 11.27 28.15 -13.09
N LEU A 267 10.48 29.22 -13.23
CA LEU A 267 9.33 29.25 -14.15
C LEU A 267 9.73 29.13 -15.63
N LYS A 268 11.03 29.32 -15.93
CA LYS A 268 11.59 29.25 -17.28
C LYS A 268 12.29 27.91 -17.59
N ILE A 269 12.21 26.92 -16.68
CA ILE A 269 12.78 25.60 -16.91
C ILE A 269 12.07 24.93 -18.09
N VAL A 270 12.82 24.58 -19.13
CA VAL A 270 12.29 23.88 -20.31
C VAL A 270 11.99 22.43 -19.94
N SER A 271 10.71 22.11 -19.81
CA SER A 271 10.21 20.77 -19.52
C SER A 271 8.77 20.66 -19.99
N PRO A 272 8.31 19.50 -20.51
CA PRO A 272 6.91 19.32 -20.88
C PRO A 272 5.97 19.38 -19.66
N TYR A 273 6.48 19.17 -18.44
CA TYR A 273 5.72 19.35 -17.21
C TYR A 273 5.58 20.83 -16.78
N ASN A 274 6.34 21.76 -17.38
CA ASN A 274 6.22 23.18 -17.05
C ASN A 274 4.92 23.76 -17.62
N THR A 275 3.91 23.91 -16.77
CA THR A 275 2.60 24.46 -17.17
C THR A 275 2.52 25.97 -17.29
N TYR A 276 3.63 26.69 -17.11
CA TYR A 276 3.76 28.10 -17.51
C TYR A 276 4.13 28.24 -18.99
N MET A 277 4.89 27.27 -19.52
CA MET A 277 5.39 27.29 -20.89
C MET A 277 4.52 26.46 -21.84
N ASN A 278 3.83 25.45 -21.33
CA ASN A 278 3.02 24.52 -22.12
C ASN A 278 1.54 24.63 -21.73
N LYS A 279 0.68 24.75 -22.74
CA LYS A 279 -0.78 24.74 -22.58
C LYS A 279 -1.30 23.31 -22.40
N GLY A 280 -2.49 23.19 -21.83
CA GLY A 280 -3.13 21.89 -21.60
C GLY A 280 -2.62 21.18 -20.35
N PHE A 281 -2.84 19.86 -20.29
CA PHE A 281 -2.32 19.04 -19.20
C PHE A 281 -0.81 18.78 -19.36
N PRO A 282 -0.05 18.66 -18.25
CA PRO A 282 1.28 18.07 -18.31
C PRO A 282 1.21 16.61 -18.80
N PRO A 283 2.35 16.00 -19.21
CA PRO A 283 2.37 14.63 -19.75
C PRO A 283 1.84 13.54 -18.83
N GLY A 284 1.80 13.80 -17.52
CA GLY A 284 1.31 12.86 -16.52
C GLY A 284 1.13 13.54 -15.15
N PRO A 285 0.68 12.77 -14.15
CA PRO A 285 0.50 13.28 -12.79
C PRO A 285 1.82 13.75 -12.17
N ILE A 286 1.74 14.65 -11.19
CA ILE A 286 2.90 15.20 -10.46
C ILE A 286 3.00 14.71 -9.01
N SER A 287 2.01 13.93 -8.56
CA SER A 287 1.96 13.31 -7.25
C SER A 287 0.84 12.29 -7.20
N ASN A 288 0.74 11.53 -6.10
CA ASN A 288 -0.34 10.61 -5.83
C ASN A 288 -1.45 11.32 -5.01
N PRO A 289 -2.63 11.59 -5.60
CA PRO A 289 -3.69 12.34 -4.95
C PRO A 289 -4.45 11.52 -3.90
N GLY A 290 -4.94 12.20 -2.87
CA GLY A 290 -5.92 11.65 -1.95
C GLY A 290 -7.30 11.47 -2.58
N PHE A 291 -8.19 10.79 -1.87
CA PHE A 291 -9.57 10.62 -2.32
C PHE A 291 -10.29 11.95 -2.57
N PRO A 292 -10.18 12.99 -1.72
CA PRO A 292 -10.94 14.22 -1.95
C PRO A 292 -10.43 15.03 -3.15
N ALA A 293 -9.13 15.01 -3.47
CA ALA A 293 -8.62 15.64 -4.69
C ALA A 293 -9.04 14.86 -5.95
N LEU A 294 -9.07 13.53 -5.87
CA LEU A 294 -9.59 12.68 -6.94
C LEU A 294 -11.07 12.98 -7.19
N GLU A 295 -11.89 12.98 -6.14
CA GLU A 295 -13.32 13.32 -6.23
C GLU A 295 -13.56 14.72 -6.80
N ALA A 296 -12.81 15.72 -6.34
CA ALA A 296 -12.88 17.09 -6.85
C ALA A 296 -12.57 17.21 -8.35
N ALA A 297 -11.65 16.39 -8.88
CA ALA A 297 -11.36 16.36 -10.31
C ALA A 297 -12.56 15.85 -11.13
N PHE A 298 -13.33 14.89 -10.61
CA PHE A 298 -14.53 14.35 -11.26
C PHE A 298 -15.79 15.22 -11.07
N TYR A 299 -15.87 15.92 -9.93
CA TYR A 299 -16.98 16.80 -9.56
C TYR A 299 -16.46 18.22 -9.27
N PRO A 300 -15.92 18.91 -10.29
CA PRO A 300 -15.49 20.29 -10.12
C PRO A 300 -16.71 21.18 -9.82
N LYS A 301 -16.52 22.17 -8.94
CA LYS A 301 -17.55 23.19 -8.69
C LYS A 301 -17.56 24.17 -9.86
N GLU A 302 -18.72 24.32 -10.50
CA GLU A 302 -18.90 25.28 -11.58
C GLU A 302 -18.72 26.72 -11.06
N SER A 303 -17.94 27.51 -11.80
CA SER A 303 -17.69 28.91 -11.53
C SER A 303 -17.10 29.59 -12.77
N GLU A 304 -16.95 30.91 -12.71
CA GLU A 304 -16.24 31.69 -13.74
C GLU A 304 -14.79 32.03 -13.35
N TYR A 305 -14.31 31.49 -12.23
CA TYR A 305 -12.99 31.82 -11.71
C TYR A 305 -11.88 31.25 -12.63
N LEU A 306 -10.83 32.04 -12.78
CA LEU A 306 -9.64 31.71 -13.58
C LEU A 306 -8.35 31.85 -12.78
N PHE A 307 -8.38 32.50 -11.63
CA PHE A 307 -7.19 32.76 -10.83
C PHE A 307 -7.48 32.43 -9.37
N PHE A 308 -6.45 32.06 -8.64
CA PHE A 308 -6.50 31.93 -7.20
C PHE A 308 -5.17 32.34 -6.60
N LEU A 309 -5.18 32.82 -5.36
CA LEU A 309 -3.98 33.04 -4.55
C LEU A 309 -4.23 32.62 -3.12
N LEU A 310 -3.21 32.06 -2.47
CA LEU A 310 -3.29 31.67 -1.07
C LEU A 310 -3.18 32.90 -0.17
N LYS A 311 -4.15 33.11 0.70
CA LYS A 311 -4.12 34.17 1.73
C LYS A 311 -3.38 33.69 2.98
N GLY A 312 -3.01 34.63 3.86
CA GLY A 312 -2.35 34.33 5.15
C GLY A 312 -3.17 33.49 6.13
N ASP A 313 -4.50 33.46 6.00
CA ASP A 313 -5.42 32.63 6.80
C ASP A 313 -5.46 31.14 6.36
N GLY A 314 -4.75 30.80 5.28
CA GLY A 314 -4.70 29.44 4.74
C GLY A 314 -5.82 29.10 3.76
N TYR A 315 -6.71 30.05 3.44
CA TYR A 315 -7.71 29.92 2.37
C TYR A 315 -7.24 30.60 1.09
N HIS A 316 -7.79 30.19 -0.05
CA HIS A 316 -7.57 30.83 -1.33
C HIS A 316 -8.59 31.93 -1.59
N TYR A 317 -8.13 33.03 -2.17
CA TYR A 317 -8.99 34.01 -2.82
C TYR A 317 -9.11 33.64 -4.30
N PHE A 318 -10.34 33.47 -4.80
CA PHE A 318 -10.63 33.11 -6.18
C PHE A 318 -11.09 34.34 -6.97
N ALA A 319 -10.54 34.54 -8.15
CA ALA A 319 -10.78 35.72 -8.99
C ALA A 319 -11.14 35.33 -10.43
N LYS A 320 -12.04 36.10 -11.04
CA LYS A 320 -12.50 35.91 -12.42
C LYS A 320 -11.57 36.56 -13.43
N THR A 321 -10.92 37.66 -13.05
CA THR A 321 -10.05 38.45 -13.93
C THR A 321 -8.65 38.62 -13.36
N LEU A 322 -7.69 38.89 -14.25
CA LEU A 322 -6.31 39.20 -13.83
C LEU A 322 -6.25 40.46 -12.97
N LYS A 323 -7.07 41.48 -13.29
CA LYS A 323 -7.15 42.72 -12.51
C LYS A 323 -7.53 42.44 -11.05
N GLU A 324 -8.61 41.69 -10.85
CA GLU A 324 -9.09 41.28 -9.52
C GLU A 324 -8.03 40.45 -8.77
N HIS A 325 -7.34 39.53 -9.47
CA HIS A 325 -6.26 38.75 -8.89
C HIS A 325 -5.07 39.62 -8.42
N LEU A 326 -4.66 40.61 -9.23
CA LEU A 326 -3.57 41.52 -8.88
C LEU A 326 -3.94 42.46 -7.73
N GLU A 327 -5.19 42.93 -7.67
CA GLU A 327 -5.71 43.72 -6.55
C GLU A 327 -5.73 42.89 -5.26
N ALA A 328 -6.17 41.63 -5.33
CA ALA A 328 -6.15 40.72 -4.20
C ALA A 328 -4.72 40.39 -3.75
N LYS A 329 -3.76 40.24 -4.67
CA LYS A 329 -2.35 40.03 -4.33
C LYS A 329 -1.80 41.21 -3.52
N LYS A 330 -2.03 42.45 -3.96
CA LYS A 330 -1.64 43.65 -3.21
C LYS A 330 -2.25 43.68 -1.81
N LYS A 331 -3.51 43.28 -1.68
CA LYS A 331 -4.25 43.29 -0.42
C LYS A 331 -3.80 42.21 0.57
N TYR A 332 -3.48 41.01 0.10
CA TYR A 332 -3.30 39.83 0.96
C TYR A 332 -1.87 39.29 1.03
N ILE A 333 -1.01 39.63 0.07
CA ILE A 333 0.35 39.07 -0.05
C ILE A 333 1.41 40.14 0.14
N ASP A 334 1.33 41.25 -0.60
CA ASP A 334 2.40 42.25 -0.60
C ASP A 334 2.56 42.90 0.80
N VAL A 335 1.45 43.05 1.55
CA VAL A 335 1.42 43.50 2.96
C VAL A 335 2.15 42.56 3.93
N LEU A 336 2.48 41.33 3.53
CA LEU A 336 3.26 40.40 4.37
C LEU A 336 4.78 40.61 4.22
N TYR A 337 5.20 41.42 3.24
CA TYR A 337 6.60 41.66 2.90
C TYR A 337 7.00 43.15 2.99
N ASP A 338 6.01 44.04 3.16
CA ASP A 338 6.18 45.42 3.63
C ASP A 338 6.16 45.45 5.17
#